data_AF-A0A519J814-F1
#
_entry.id   AF-A0A519J814-F1
#
_cell.length_a   1.000
_cell.length_b   1.000
_cell.length_c   1.000
_cell.angle_alpha   90.00
_cell.angle_beta   90.00
_cell.angle_gamma   90.00
#
_symmetry.space_group_name_H-M   'P 1'
#
loop_
_entity.id
_entity.type
_entity.pdbx_description
1 polymer ?
#
loop_
_entity_poly.entity_id
_entity_poly.type
_entity_poly.pdbx_seq_one_letter_code
_entity_poly.pdbx_strand_id
1 'polypeptide(L)'
;PTGVPIDMRIRTNRSFHGPDAATPLILIGNGTGLAGLRAHLKAREDQPHGGAWLMFGERTRAHDALLDDELQAMLASGLLTRLDRAFSRDAGDGRYVQAVVAEQADTLRDWLSRGATIMVCGSLEGMSKGVHEALEAVIGAEALLQLTETGRYRRDVY
;
A
#
# COMPACT_ATOMS: atom_id res chain seq x y z
N PRO A 1 12.78 2.10 -28.64
CA PRO A 1 13.03 3.49 -29.12
C PRO A 1 11.88 4.40 -28.72
N THR A 2 12.17 5.62 -28.27
CA THR A 2 11.13 6.62 -27.97
C THR A 2 10.36 6.97 -29.25
N GLY A 3 9.03 7.08 -29.17
CA GLY A 3 8.17 7.41 -30.32
C GLY A 3 7.67 6.24 -31.15
N VAL A 4 8.01 4.99 -30.80
CA VAL A 4 7.45 3.79 -31.46
C VAL A 4 6.02 3.56 -30.98
N PRO A 5 5.05 3.33 -31.87
CA PRO A 5 3.68 3.01 -31.48
C PRO A 5 3.64 1.67 -30.73
N ILE A 6 2.79 1.59 -29.70
CA ILE A 6 2.58 0.38 -28.90
C ILE A 6 1.08 0.11 -28.87
N ASP A 7 0.69 -1.10 -29.26
CA ASP A 7 -0.69 -1.54 -29.14
C ASP A 7 -1.02 -1.79 -27.66
N MET A 8 -2.04 -1.10 -27.16
CA MET A 8 -2.45 -1.22 -25.76
C MET A 8 -3.98 -1.14 -25.63
N ARG A 9 -4.48 -1.75 -24.56
CA ARG A 9 -5.88 -1.63 -24.14
C ARG A 9 -5.96 -1.49 -22.63
N ILE A 10 -6.97 -0.77 -22.17
CA ILE A 10 -7.24 -0.63 -20.74
C ILE A 10 -8.05 -1.85 -20.27
N ARG A 11 -7.56 -2.54 -19.24
CA ARG A 11 -8.32 -3.55 -18.50
C ARG A 11 -8.79 -2.93 -17.18
N THR A 12 -10.08 -2.65 -17.05
CA THR A 12 -10.63 -2.09 -15.81
C THR A 12 -10.62 -3.13 -14.70
N ASN A 13 -10.01 -2.78 -13.56
CA ASN A 13 -10.06 -3.57 -12.33
C ASN A 13 -10.93 -2.88 -11.27
N ARG A 14 -12.24 -3.08 -11.33
CA ARG A 14 -13.20 -2.40 -10.44
C ARG A 14 -13.00 -2.75 -8.96
N SER A 15 -12.53 -3.96 -8.65
CA SER A 15 -12.29 -4.38 -7.27
C SER A 15 -11.09 -3.68 -6.63
N PHE A 16 -10.28 -2.96 -7.41
CA PHE A 16 -9.14 -2.19 -6.92
C PHE A 16 -9.26 -0.68 -7.20
N HIS A 17 -10.46 -0.17 -7.47
CA HIS A 17 -10.66 1.29 -7.45
C HIS A 17 -10.44 1.82 -6.03
N GLY A 18 -10.06 3.09 -5.88
CA GLY A 18 -9.97 3.74 -4.57
C GLY A 18 -11.37 4.08 -4.01
N PRO A 19 -11.51 4.27 -2.69
CA PRO A 19 -12.67 4.95 -2.11
C PRO A 19 -12.60 6.46 -2.37
N ASP A 20 -13.64 7.19 -1.96
CA ASP A 20 -13.64 8.65 -1.98
C ASP A 20 -12.43 9.24 -1.23
N ALA A 21 -12.04 10.46 -1.59
CA ALA A 21 -10.84 11.12 -1.07
C ALA A 21 -10.85 11.25 0.47
N ALA A 22 -12.03 11.51 1.04
CA ALA A 22 -12.23 11.67 2.47
C ALA A 22 -11.98 10.38 3.28
N THR A 23 -12.04 9.21 2.64
CA THR A 23 -11.73 7.93 3.31
C THR A 23 -10.21 7.79 3.48
N PRO A 24 -9.69 7.55 4.70
CA PRO A 24 -8.27 7.29 4.90
C PRO A 24 -7.80 6.04 4.13
N LEU A 25 -6.57 6.05 3.60
CA LEU A 25 -5.99 4.88 2.93
C LEU A 25 -4.81 4.30 3.69
N ILE A 26 -4.80 2.97 3.80
CA ILE A 26 -3.62 2.19 4.17
C ILE A 26 -3.20 1.42 2.91
N LEU A 27 -2.06 1.80 2.34
CA LEU A 27 -1.49 1.24 1.12
C LEU A 27 -0.35 0.30 1.53
N ILE A 28 -0.40 -0.96 1.09
CA ILE A 28 0.60 -1.97 1.45
C ILE A 28 1.12 -2.62 0.17
N GLY A 29 2.43 -2.65 -0.02
CA GLY A 29 2.98 -3.33 -1.19
C GLY A 29 4.46 -3.55 -1.19
N ASN A 30 4.95 -4.14 -2.27
CA ASN A 30 6.37 -4.34 -2.52
C ASN A 30 6.73 -4.15 -3.99
N GLY A 31 7.99 -3.78 -4.26
CA GLY A 31 8.55 -3.69 -5.61
C GLY A 31 7.63 -2.99 -6.62
N THR A 32 7.29 -3.67 -7.72
CA THR A 32 6.46 -3.08 -8.79
C THR A 32 5.01 -2.77 -8.37
N GLY A 33 4.54 -3.32 -7.23
CA GLY A 33 3.23 -3.00 -6.67
C GLY A 33 3.05 -1.51 -6.33
N LEU A 34 4.16 -0.76 -6.19
CA LEU A 34 4.13 0.68 -6.03
C LEU A 34 3.35 1.39 -7.14
N ALA A 35 3.36 0.88 -8.37
CA ALA A 35 2.69 1.52 -9.50
C ALA A 35 1.18 1.69 -9.25
N GLY A 36 0.50 0.65 -8.77
CA GLY A 36 -0.92 0.70 -8.44
C GLY A 36 -1.20 1.60 -7.23
N LEU A 37 -0.42 1.44 -6.16
CA LEU A 37 -0.59 2.22 -4.92
C LEU A 37 -0.36 3.73 -5.14
N ARG A 38 0.67 4.07 -5.92
CA ARG A 38 1.00 5.45 -6.30
C ARG A 38 -0.14 6.11 -7.09
N ALA A 39 -0.86 5.37 -7.93
CA ALA A 39 -2.00 5.92 -8.66
C ALA A 39 -3.10 6.39 -7.70
N HIS A 40 -3.33 5.70 -6.58
CA HIS A 40 -4.30 6.12 -5.56
C HIS A 40 -3.86 7.38 -4.81
N LEU A 41 -2.55 7.56 -4.59
CA LEU A 41 -2.01 8.81 -4.03
C LEU A 41 -2.23 9.96 -5.00
N LYS A 42 -1.86 9.79 -6.27
CA LYS A 42 -2.01 10.83 -7.30
C LYS A 42 -3.47 11.22 -7.56
N ALA A 43 -4.40 10.26 -7.45
CA ALA A 43 -5.82 10.55 -7.54
C ALA A 43 -6.36 11.44 -6.39
N ARG A 44 -5.54 11.71 -5.37
CA ARG A 44 -5.85 12.56 -4.21
C ARG A 44 -5.05 13.86 -4.19
N GLU A 45 -4.18 14.06 -5.16
CA GLU A 45 -3.42 15.30 -5.29
C GLU A 45 -4.39 16.47 -5.46
N ASP A 46 -4.05 17.62 -4.86
CA ASP A 46 -4.82 18.88 -4.93
C ASP A 46 -6.26 18.85 -4.38
N GLN A 47 -6.66 17.83 -3.62
CA GLN A 47 -7.97 17.78 -2.96
C GLN A 47 -7.87 17.39 -1.47
N PRO A 48 -8.77 17.87 -0.60
CA PRO A 48 -8.84 17.40 0.78
C PRO A 48 -9.02 15.88 0.83
N HIS A 49 -8.21 15.22 1.65
CA HIS A 49 -8.24 13.76 1.80
C HIS A 49 -8.16 13.32 3.26
N GLY A 50 -8.66 12.13 3.56
CA GLY A 50 -8.65 11.54 4.91
C GLY A 50 -7.28 11.04 5.40
N GLY A 51 -6.21 11.43 4.72
CA GLY A 51 -4.87 10.89 4.92
C GLY A 51 -4.55 9.62 4.12
N ALA A 52 -3.26 9.37 3.92
CA ALA A 52 -2.75 8.18 3.26
C ALA A 52 -1.48 7.68 3.94
N TRP A 53 -1.43 6.39 4.23
CA TRP A 53 -0.30 5.72 4.83
C TRP A 53 0.21 4.65 3.88
N LEU A 54 1.49 4.72 3.50
CA LEU A 54 2.15 3.71 2.70
C LEU A 54 3.11 2.86 3.55
N MET A 55 2.88 1.55 3.59
CA MET A 55 3.83 0.54 4.05
C MET A 55 4.43 -0.15 2.82
N PHE A 56 5.74 -0.04 2.62
CA PHE A 56 6.35 -0.45 1.36
C PHE A 56 7.66 -1.22 1.55
N GLY A 57 7.72 -2.41 0.96
CA GLY A 57 8.83 -3.35 1.08
C GLY A 57 9.67 -3.47 -0.19
N GLU A 58 10.99 -3.44 -0.03
CA GLU A 58 11.96 -3.61 -1.13
C GLU A 58 13.12 -4.52 -0.70
N ARG A 59 14.09 -4.73 -1.60
CA ARG A 59 15.26 -5.57 -1.33
C ARG A 59 16.29 -4.81 -0.53
N THR A 60 16.85 -3.74 -1.09
CA THR A 60 17.89 -2.92 -0.44
C THR A 60 17.61 -1.44 -0.59
N ARG A 61 17.97 -0.63 0.41
CA ARG A 61 17.83 0.83 0.29
C ARG A 61 18.76 1.40 -0.78
N ALA A 62 19.97 0.87 -0.90
CA ALA A 62 21.01 1.42 -1.77
C ALA A 62 20.71 1.27 -3.27
N HIS A 63 19.99 0.22 -3.67
CA HIS A 63 19.78 -0.11 -5.08
C HIS A 63 18.32 -0.18 -5.49
N ASP A 64 17.43 -0.46 -4.54
CA ASP A 64 16.04 -0.74 -4.84
C ASP A 64 15.10 0.32 -4.28
N ALA A 65 15.56 1.47 -3.75
CA ALA A 65 14.66 2.49 -3.22
C ALA A 65 13.89 3.22 -4.33
N LEU A 66 12.91 2.55 -4.94
CA LEU A 66 12.18 3.05 -6.10
C LEU A 66 11.38 4.30 -5.73
N LEU A 67 11.55 5.35 -6.54
CA LEU A 67 10.84 6.61 -6.42
C LEU A 67 10.93 7.23 -5.01
N ASP A 68 12.02 6.96 -4.26
CA ASP A 68 12.14 7.42 -2.88
C ASP A 68 12.01 8.95 -2.78
N ASP A 69 12.67 9.71 -3.65
CA ASP A 69 12.55 11.17 -3.72
C ASP A 69 11.10 11.62 -3.92
N GLU A 70 10.33 10.94 -4.79
CA GLU A 70 8.90 11.24 -5.00
C GLU A 70 8.09 10.91 -3.74
N LEU A 71 8.34 9.78 -3.09
CA LEU A 71 7.66 9.39 -1.86
C LEU A 71 7.99 10.34 -0.69
N GLN A 72 9.23 10.78 -0.56
CA GLN A 72 9.63 11.79 0.43
C GLN A 72 8.98 13.14 0.12
N ALA A 73 8.90 13.54 -1.14
CA ALA A 73 8.20 14.77 -1.54
C ALA A 73 6.70 14.70 -1.22
N MET A 74 6.05 13.55 -1.49
CA MET A 74 4.65 13.32 -1.12
C MET A 74 4.44 13.34 0.40
N LEU A 75 5.39 12.85 1.18
CA LEU A 75 5.35 12.92 2.63
C LEU A 75 5.50 14.37 3.12
N ALA A 76 6.43 15.12 2.53
CA ALA A 76 6.67 16.52 2.87
C ALA A 76 5.49 17.44 2.49
N SER A 77 4.78 17.15 1.40
CA SER A 77 3.59 17.90 0.98
C SER A 77 2.33 17.53 1.76
N GLY A 78 2.35 16.40 2.49
CA GLY A 78 1.20 15.87 3.23
C GLY A 78 0.27 14.96 2.40
N LEU A 79 0.53 14.78 1.10
CA LEU A 79 -0.21 13.82 0.28
C LEU A 79 -0.08 12.40 0.83
N LEU A 80 1.13 12.05 1.28
CA LEU A 80 1.36 10.95 2.21
C LEU A 80 1.38 11.52 3.63
N THR A 81 0.53 10.96 4.49
CA THR A 81 0.52 11.26 5.93
C THR A 81 1.58 10.46 6.67
N ARG A 82 1.90 9.26 6.16
CA ARG A 82 2.86 8.36 6.78
C ARG A 82 3.49 7.43 5.75
N LEU A 83 4.78 7.13 5.96
CA LEU A 83 5.55 6.21 5.14
C LEU A 83 6.38 5.29 6.06
N ASP A 84 6.16 3.98 5.97
CA ASP A 84 6.99 2.97 6.60
C ASP A 84 7.66 2.11 5.53
N ARG A 85 8.99 1.98 5.61
CA ARG A 85 9.82 1.24 4.65
C ARG A 85 10.39 -0.01 5.29
N ALA A 86 10.48 -1.09 4.52
CA ALA A 86 11.14 -2.34 4.91
C ALA A 86 12.10 -2.80 3.82
N PHE A 87 13.34 -3.12 4.18
CA PHE A 87 14.36 -3.58 3.25
C PHE A 87 14.85 -4.98 3.63
N SER A 88 14.34 -5.98 2.91
CA SER A 88 14.49 -7.41 3.24
C SER A 88 15.93 -7.94 3.18
N ARG A 89 16.85 -7.22 2.54
CA ARG A 89 18.27 -7.61 2.36
C ARG A 89 19.26 -6.60 2.94
N ASP A 90 18.79 -5.54 3.59
CA ASP A 90 19.68 -4.61 4.28
C ASP A 90 20.15 -5.22 5.61
N ALA A 91 21.44 -5.10 5.89
CA ALA A 91 21.99 -5.48 7.18
C ALA A 91 21.41 -4.57 8.28
N GLY A 92 20.71 -5.16 9.25
CA GLY A 92 20.07 -4.45 10.37
C GLY A 92 18.58 -4.11 10.19
N ASP A 93 18.02 -4.31 8.99
CA ASP A 93 16.56 -4.29 8.78
C ASP A 93 16.05 -5.72 8.56
N GLY A 94 16.28 -6.29 7.37
CA GLY A 94 15.92 -7.68 7.05
C GLY A 94 14.42 -7.97 7.08
N ARG A 95 13.57 -6.95 7.29
CA ARG A 95 12.13 -7.10 7.41
C ARG A 95 11.45 -7.12 6.04
N TYR A 96 10.32 -7.82 6.00
CA TYR A 96 9.34 -7.72 4.94
C TYR A 96 8.16 -6.87 5.41
N VAL A 97 7.33 -6.38 4.47
CA VAL A 97 6.22 -5.47 4.79
C VAL A 97 5.20 -6.06 5.78
N GLN A 98 5.01 -7.38 5.82
CA GLN A 98 4.15 -8.02 6.83
C GLN A 98 4.66 -7.89 8.27
N ALA A 99 5.98 -7.75 8.47
CA ALA A 99 6.54 -7.42 9.78
C ALA A 99 6.17 -5.99 10.20
N VAL A 100 6.20 -5.05 9.25
CA VAL A 100 5.75 -3.67 9.48
C VAL A 100 4.28 -3.62 9.88
N VAL A 101 3.41 -4.41 9.23
CA VAL A 101 2.00 -4.53 9.60
C VAL A 101 1.85 -4.97 11.06
N ALA A 102 2.60 -5.99 11.48
CA ALA A 102 2.55 -6.50 12.85
C ALA A 102 3.09 -5.49 13.88
N GLU A 103 4.21 -4.84 13.58
CA GLU A 103 4.81 -3.82 14.46
C GLU A 103 3.92 -2.59 14.63
N GLN A 104 3.13 -2.26 13.61
CA GLN A 104 2.28 -1.09 13.59
C GLN A 104 0.83 -1.41 13.99
N ALA A 105 0.59 -2.50 14.70
CA ALA A 105 -0.73 -3.02 15.06
C ALA A 105 -1.68 -1.96 15.64
N ASP A 106 -1.22 -1.21 16.65
CA ASP A 106 -2.07 -0.20 17.30
C ASP A 106 -2.40 0.98 16.38
N THR A 107 -1.43 1.42 15.59
CA THR A 107 -1.69 2.47 14.59
C THR A 107 -2.62 1.96 13.50
N LEU A 108 -2.46 0.72 13.03
CA LEU A 108 -3.36 0.09 12.07
C LEU A 108 -4.80 0.08 12.59
N ARG A 109 -5.02 -0.31 13.85
CA ARG A 109 -6.35 -0.29 14.49
C ARG A 109 -6.93 1.11 14.57
N ASP A 110 -6.13 2.12 14.89
CA ASP A 110 -6.56 3.53 14.90
C ASP A 110 -6.98 4.03 13.49
N TRP A 111 -6.23 3.69 12.45
CA TRP A 111 -6.64 4.04 11.08
C TRP A 111 -7.95 3.33 10.70
N LEU A 112 -8.11 2.06 11.07
CA LEU A 112 -9.32 1.29 10.80
C LEU A 112 -10.55 1.81 11.56
N SER A 113 -10.37 2.29 12.80
CA SER A 113 -11.45 2.90 13.59
C SER A 113 -11.96 4.20 12.96
N ARG A 114 -11.09 4.92 12.24
CA ARG A 114 -11.42 6.10 11.41
C ARG A 114 -12.01 5.75 10.04
N GLY A 115 -12.30 4.48 9.79
CA GLY A 115 -12.94 4.02 8.56
C GLY A 115 -11.99 3.79 7.39
N ALA A 116 -10.69 3.64 7.63
CA ALA A 116 -9.71 3.45 6.56
C ALA A 116 -10.03 2.24 5.66
N THR A 117 -9.61 2.36 4.40
CA THR A 117 -9.57 1.25 3.43
C THR A 117 -8.13 0.78 3.25
N ILE A 118 -7.92 -0.53 3.34
CA ILE A 118 -6.66 -1.21 3.07
C ILE A 118 -6.61 -1.60 1.59
N MET A 119 -5.52 -1.25 0.91
CA MET A 119 -5.26 -1.65 -0.47
C MET A 119 -3.88 -2.32 -0.56
N VAL A 120 -3.84 -3.55 -1.06
CA VAL A 120 -2.60 -4.34 -1.19
C VAL A 120 -2.25 -4.56 -2.65
N CYS A 121 -1.01 -4.27 -3.05
CA CYS A 121 -0.53 -4.51 -4.42
C CYS A 121 0.92 -5.02 -4.43
N GLY A 122 1.23 -5.95 -5.33
CA GLY A 122 2.55 -6.56 -5.46
C GLY A 122 2.46 -8.08 -5.57
N SER A 123 3.48 -8.79 -5.09
CA SER A 123 3.58 -10.23 -5.32
C SER A 123 2.49 -11.02 -4.58
N LEU A 124 1.75 -11.85 -5.32
CA LEU A 124 0.77 -12.77 -4.76
C LEU A 124 1.48 -13.80 -3.87
N GLU A 125 2.56 -14.37 -4.39
CA GLU A 125 3.42 -15.30 -3.66
C GLU A 125 4.27 -14.55 -2.63
N GLY A 126 4.25 -15.05 -1.39
CA GLY A 126 4.98 -14.48 -0.26
C GLY A 126 4.31 -13.23 0.33
N MET A 127 4.34 -12.09 -0.38
CA MET A 127 3.95 -10.80 0.19
C MET A 127 2.45 -10.73 0.49
N SER A 128 1.58 -10.92 -0.50
CA SER A 128 0.14 -10.77 -0.26
C SER A 128 -0.39 -11.74 0.79
N LYS A 129 0.10 -12.99 0.80
CA LYS A 129 -0.25 -13.98 1.81
C LYS A 129 0.23 -13.57 3.21
N GLY A 130 1.50 -13.19 3.34
CA GLY A 130 2.06 -12.76 4.62
C GLY A 130 1.39 -11.50 5.17
N VAL A 131 1.01 -10.55 4.31
CA VAL A 131 0.24 -9.37 4.72
C VAL A 131 -1.15 -9.76 5.19
N HIS A 132 -1.83 -10.68 4.49
CA HIS A 132 -3.14 -11.16 4.91
C HIS A 132 -3.09 -11.82 6.30
N GLU A 133 -2.13 -12.71 6.53
CA GLU A 133 -1.92 -13.38 7.82
C GLU A 133 -1.56 -12.38 8.92
N ALA A 134 -0.71 -11.39 8.63
CA ALA A 134 -0.37 -10.34 9.59
C ALA A 134 -1.58 -9.46 9.94
N LEU A 135 -2.39 -9.08 8.96
CA LEU A 135 -3.64 -8.35 9.20
C LEU A 135 -4.59 -9.18 10.07
N GLU A 136 -4.80 -10.44 9.73
CA GLU A 136 -5.65 -11.36 10.50
C GLU A 136 -5.18 -11.50 11.95
N ALA A 137 -3.86 -11.60 12.18
CA ALA A 137 -3.29 -11.64 13.53
C ALA A 137 -3.51 -10.33 14.31
N VAL A 138 -3.51 -9.18 13.62
CA VAL A 138 -3.65 -7.86 14.26
C VAL A 138 -5.11 -7.51 14.58
N ILE A 139 -6.05 -7.79 13.68
CA ILE A 139 -7.45 -7.36 13.81
C ILE A 139 -8.46 -8.51 14.00
N GLY A 140 -8.03 -9.76 13.82
CA GLY A 140 -8.88 -10.94 13.87
C GLY A 140 -9.55 -11.26 12.52
N ALA A 141 -9.82 -12.55 12.32
CA ALA A 141 -10.41 -13.08 11.08
C ALA A 141 -11.79 -12.47 10.78
N GLU A 142 -12.64 -12.29 11.80
CA GLU A 142 -13.98 -11.74 11.64
C GLU A 142 -13.95 -10.28 11.14
N ALA A 143 -13.09 -9.45 11.74
CA ALA A 143 -12.93 -8.06 11.30
C ALA A 143 -12.37 -7.97 9.88
N LEU A 144 -11.40 -8.81 9.53
CA LEU A 144 -10.82 -8.84 8.18
C LEU A 144 -11.83 -9.33 7.13
N LEU A 145 -12.68 -10.30 7.49
CA LEU A 145 -13.80 -10.73 6.66
C LEU A 145 -14.78 -9.58 6.45
N GLN A 146 -15.18 -8.87 7.51
CA GLN A 146 -16.06 -7.72 7.42
C GLN A 146 -15.48 -6.61 6.52
N LEU A 147 -14.18 -6.33 6.62
CA LEU A 147 -13.50 -5.39 5.72
C LEU A 147 -13.55 -5.85 4.26
N THR A 148 -13.45 -7.16 4.02
CA THR A 148 -13.56 -7.74 2.67
C THR A 148 -14.97 -7.55 2.11
N GLU A 149 -15.99 -7.92 2.89
CA GLU A 149 -17.41 -7.83 2.49
C GLU A 149 -17.86 -6.38 2.27
N THR A 150 -17.35 -5.45 3.08
CA THR A 150 -17.64 -4.01 2.95
C THR A 150 -16.76 -3.31 1.91
N GLY A 151 -15.88 -4.05 1.22
CA GLY A 151 -14.99 -3.50 0.21
C GLY A 151 -13.95 -2.51 0.77
N ARG A 152 -13.60 -2.62 2.06
CA ARG A 152 -12.54 -1.84 2.71
C ARG A 152 -11.22 -2.61 2.82
N TYR A 153 -11.15 -3.85 2.35
CA TYR A 153 -9.91 -4.58 2.07
C TYR A 153 -9.88 -5.01 0.61
N ARG A 154 -8.96 -4.42 -0.17
CA ARG A 154 -8.84 -4.59 -1.63
C ARG A 154 -7.45 -5.09 -2.00
N ARG A 155 -7.35 -5.96 -3.00
CA ARG A 155 -6.07 -6.53 -3.45
C ARG A 155 -5.97 -6.53 -4.98
N ASP A 156 -4.81 -6.15 -5.49
CA ASP A 156 -4.40 -6.31 -6.89
C ASP A 156 -3.01 -6.93 -6.92
N VAL A 157 -2.97 -8.25 -6.95
CA VAL A 157 -1.77 -9.05 -6.68
C VAL A 157 -1.53 -10.04 -7.80
N TYR A 158 -0.26 -10.28 -8.11
CA TYR A 158 0.18 -11.05 -9.28
C TYR A 158 1.45 -11.86 -9.02
#